data_AF-A0A955XJX1-F1
#
_entry.id   AF-A0A955XJX1-F1
#
_cell.length_a   1.000
_cell.length_b   1.000
_cell.length_c   1.000
_cell.angle_alpha   90.00
_cell.angle_beta   90.00
_cell.angle_gamma   90.00
#
_symmetry.space_group_name_H-M   'P 1'
#
loop_
_entity.id
_entity.type
_entity.pdbx_description
1 polymer ?
#
loop_
_entity_poly.entity_id
_entity_poly.type
_entity_poly.pdbx_seq_one_letter_code
_entity_poly.pdbx_strand_id
1 'polypeptide(L)'
;MDRKRSVKNLLSAGLHKLRTRDDDTFAAGDRQARVIAVAAQKGGVGKTTTTVNLAAALVAHHGQRVLVVDIDPQGHVASALRESLRPGTVTLSDVLLAQRPRDLMEAVVESAIEGLALTPPDKRLNDTDAQLTSRVGREHILSAALATARTHFDTILIDCPPNLGNL
;
A
#
# COMPACT_ATOMS: atom_id res chain seq x y z
N MET A 1 11.82 -30.08 -39.30
CA MET A 1 10.44 -30.43 -38.89
C MET A 1 10.58 -31.55 -37.85
N ASP A 2 10.08 -31.53 -36.63
CA ASP A 2 9.37 -30.53 -35.83
C ASP A 2 9.10 -31.22 -34.47
N ARG A 3 8.70 -30.44 -33.44
CA ARG A 3 7.85 -30.87 -32.32
C ARG A 3 8.40 -31.53 -31.05
N LYS A 4 9.73 -31.56 -30.78
CA LYS A 4 10.24 -31.94 -29.43
C LYS A 4 11.09 -30.91 -28.69
N ARG A 5 11.45 -29.78 -29.31
CA ARG A 5 12.22 -28.70 -28.65
C ARG A 5 11.37 -27.54 -28.10
N SER A 6 10.06 -27.49 -28.37
CA SER A 6 9.22 -26.36 -27.97
C SER A 6 8.61 -26.46 -26.56
N VAL A 7 8.64 -27.63 -25.91
CA VAL A 7 7.97 -27.83 -24.61
C VAL A 7 8.87 -27.49 -23.41
N LYS A 8 10.20 -27.41 -23.59
CA LYS A 8 11.13 -27.10 -22.50
C LYS A 8 11.27 -25.61 -22.17
N ASN A 9 10.80 -24.70 -23.04
CA ASN A 9 10.82 -23.25 -22.77
C ASN A 9 9.50 -22.69 -22.24
N LEU A 10 8.43 -23.51 -22.16
CA LEU A 10 7.15 -23.09 -21.56
C LEU A 10 7.11 -23.29 -20.03
N LEU A 11 8.01 -24.10 -19.47
CA LEU A 11 8.12 -24.30 -18.02
C LEU A 11 8.97 -23.22 -17.33
N SER A 12 9.76 -22.44 -18.07
CA SER A 12 10.57 -21.34 -17.52
C SER A 12 9.86 -19.98 -17.48
N ALA A 13 8.65 -19.87 -18.03
CA ALA A 13 7.93 -18.59 -18.18
C ALA A 13 6.52 -18.56 -17.55
N GLY A 14 6.08 -19.64 -16.88
CA GLY A 14 4.67 -19.81 -16.52
C GLY A 14 4.38 -20.53 -15.21
N LEU A 15 5.36 -20.68 -14.32
CA LEU A 15 5.12 -21.04 -12.92
C LEU A 15 5.38 -19.81 -12.05
N HIS A 16 4.45 -18.86 -12.06
CA HIS A 16 4.20 -18.12 -10.83
C HIS A 16 3.84 -19.19 -9.80
N LYS A 17 4.76 -19.40 -8.85
CA LYS A 17 4.55 -20.29 -7.70
C LYS A 17 3.11 -20.10 -7.23
N LEU A 18 2.36 -21.19 -7.17
CA LEU A 18 1.20 -21.28 -6.30
C LEU A 18 1.73 -21.04 -4.88
N ARG A 19 1.84 -19.77 -4.48
CA ARG A 19 2.14 -19.34 -3.12
C ARG A 19 0.96 -19.80 -2.29
N THR A 20 1.22 -20.80 -1.45
CA THR A 20 0.31 -21.19 -0.37
C THR A 20 0.11 -19.98 0.53
N ARG A 21 -1.12 -19.78 1.03
CA ARG A 21 -1.54 -18.69 1.93
C ARG A 21 -0.71 -18.54 3.22
N ASP A 22 0.26 -19.42 3.47
CA ASP A 22 1.05 -19.51 4.69
C ASP A 22 2.48 -18.94 4.55
N ASP A 23 2.90 -18.49 3.37
CA ASP A 23 4.10 -17.65 3.25
C ASP A 23 3.68 -16.20 3.56
N ASP A 24 3.77 -15.79 4.83
CA ASP A 24 3.56 -14.39 5.21
C ASP A 24 4.71 -13.55 4.64
N THR A 25 4.54 -13.08 3.39
CA THR A 25 5.55 -12.34 2.61
C THR A 25 6.03 -11.10 3.36
N PHE A 26 5.19 -10.59 4.26
CA PHE A 26 5.48 -9.50 5.17
C PHE A 26 5.38 -9.93 6.63
N ALA A 27 5.94 -11.08 7.01
CA ALA A 27 5.95 -11.50 8.42
C ALA A 27 6.43 -10.38 9.36
N ALA A 28 5.73 -10.23 10.50
CA ALA A 28 6.09 -9.31 11.57
C ALA A 28 7.54 -9.56 12.01
N GLY A 29 8.30 -8.48 12.24
CA GLY A 29 9.69 -8.55 12.66
C GLY A 29 10.06 -7.44 13.64
N ASP A 30 11.36 -7.21 13.80
CA ASP A 30 11.94 -6.15 14.64
C ASP A 30 12.19 -4.85 13.87
N ARG A 31 11.57 -4.71 12.68
CA ARG A 31 11.75 -3.51 11.84
C ARG A 31 11.22 -2.26 12.54
N GLN A 32 11.79 -1.13 12.13
CA GLN A 32 11.28 0.18 12.48
C GLN A 32 11.15 1.02 11.21
N ALA A 33 9.99 0.89 10.57
CA ALA A 33 9.79 1.57 9.30
C ALA A 33 9.98 3.08 9.42
N ARG A 34 10.67 3.65 8.43
CA ARG A 34 10.66 5.09 8.18
C ARG A 34 9.34 5.44 7.49
N VAL A 35 8.56 6.33 8.11
CA VAL A 35 7.30 6.81 7.53
C VAL A 35 7.57 8.13 6.81
N ILE A 36 7.21 8.20 5.53
CA ILE A 36 7.44 9.37 4.66
C ILE A 36 6.12 9.73 3.98
N ALA A 37 5.62 10.93 4.24
CA ALA A 37 4.45 11.47 3.56
C ALA A 37 4.86 12.28 2.33
N VAL A 38 4.19 12.04 1.21
CA VAL A 38 4.35 12.78 -0.03
C VAL A 38 3.16 13.73 -0.17
N ALA A 39 3.31 14.94 0.36
CA ALA A 39 2.24 15.93 0.45
C ALA A 39 2.52 17.19 -0.39
N ALA A 40 1.47 17.72 -1.02
CA ALA A 40 1.50 18.95 -1.80
C ALA A 40 0.08 19.45 -2.08
N GLN A 41 -0.16 20.74 -1.80
CA GLN A 41 -1.47 21.39 -1.87
C GLN A 41 -2.07 21.45 -3.28
N LYS A 42 -1.24 21.41 -4.34
CA LYS A 42 -1.70 21.49 -5.73
C LYS A 42 -1.87 20.09 -6.34
N GLY A 43 -2.94 19.90 -7.11
CA GLY A 43 -3.14 18.72 -7.95
C GLY A 43 -2.15 18.67 -9.13
N GLY A 44 -1.79 17.45 -9.56
CA GLY A 44 -0.96 17.26 -10.76
C GLY A 44 0.52 17.62 -10.62
N VAL A 45 1.03 17.78 -9.40
CA VAL A 45 2.47 18.07 -9.14
C VAL A 45 3.35 16.83 -9.03
N GLY A 46 2.80 15.64 -9.32
CA GLY A 46 3.54 14.39 -9.34
C GLY A 46 3.70 13.68 -7.99
N LYS A 47 2.80 13.90 -7.02
CA LYS A 47 2.80 13.17 -5.73
C LYS A 47 2.76 11.66 -5.91
N THR A 48 1.66 11.13 -6.45
CA THR A 48 1.50 9.71 -6.73
C THR A 48 2.63 9.16 -7.58
N THR A 49 3.04 9.90 -8.62
CA THR A 49 4.18 9.52 -9.47
C THR A 49 5.46 9.36 -8.64
N THR A 50 5.75 10.31 -7.74
CA THR A 50 6.91 10.25 -6.85
C THR A 50 6.77 9.09 -5.88
N THR A 51 5.62 8.92 -5.25
CA THR A 51 5.31 7.84 -4.31
C THR A 51 5.58 6.47 -4.94
N VAL A 52 4.99 6.17 -6.10
CA VAL A 52 5.09 4.84 -6.72
C VAL A 52 6.49 4.56 -7.27
N ASN A 53 7.15 5.55 -7.87
CA ASN A 53 8.50 5.37 -8.40
C ASN A 53 9.53 5.24 -7.29
N LEU A 54 9.37 5.98 -6.19
CA LEU A 54 10.22 5.82 -5.01
C LEU A 54 10.02 4.44 -4.39
N ALA A 55 8.78 3.98 -4.25
CA ALA A 55 8.48 2.64 -3.74
C ALA A 55 9.16 1.55 -4.59
N ALA A 56 8.96 1.60 -5.91
CA ALA A 56 9.56 0.66 -6.84
C ALA A 56 11.10 0.68 -6.80
N ALA A 57 11.71 1.87 -6.71
CA ALA A 57 13.16 2.01 -6.63
C ALA A 57 13.73 1.44 -5.31
N LEU A 58 13.08 1.69 -4.18
CA LEU A 58 13.48 1.15 -2.87
C LEU A 58 13.43 -0.39 -2.86
N VAL A 59 12.40 -0.97 -3.46
CA VAL A 59 12.29 -2.43 -3.61
C VAL A 59 13.37 -2.95 -4.55
N ALA A 60 13.42 -2.44 -5.79
CA ALA A 60 14.26 -3.01 -6.85
C ALA A 60 15.77 -2.79 -6.64
N HIS A 61 16.18 -1.67 -6.05
CA HIS A 61 17.59 -1.31 -5.91
C HIS A 61 18.13 -1.46 -4.49
N HIS A 62 17.26 -1.48 -3.47
CA HIS A 62 17.67 -1.60 -2.08
C HIS A 62 17.10 -2.83 -1.36
N GLY A 63 16.26 -3.63 -2.03
CA GLY A 63 15.68 -4.83 -1.46
C GLY A 63 14.78 -4.56 -0.24
N GLN A 64 14.28 -3.34 -0.10
CA GLN A 64 13.44 -2.96 1.03
C GLN A 64 12.04 -3.54 0.91
N ARG A 65 11.44 -3.89 2.05
CA ARG A 65 10.00 -4.09 2.18
C ARG A 65 9.33 -2.73 2.28
N VAL A 66 8.47 -2.41 1.32
CA VAL A 66 7.81 -1.11 1.23
C VAL A 66 6.29 -1.27 1.33
N LEU A 67 5.66 -0.43 2.14
CA LEU A 67 4.22 -0.25 2.15
C LEU A 67 3.86 1.11 1.56
N VAL A 68 2.92 1.15 0.63
CA VAL A 68 2.29 2.39 0.15
C VAL A 68 0.89 2.53 0.73
N VAL A 69 0.64 3.59 1.49
CA VAL A 69 -0.68 3.93 2.02
C VAL A 69 -1.26 5.05 1.15
N ASP A 70 -2.25 4.71 0.34
CA ASP A 70 -2.96 5.67 -0.52
C ASP A 70 -4.12 6.27 0.29
N ILE A 71 -3.92 7.50 0.79
CA ILE A 71 -4.97 8.27 1.49
C ILE A 71 -5.66 9.27 0.55
N ASP A 72 -5.34 9.27 -0.74
CA ASP A 72 -6.06 10.08 -1.73
C ASP A 72 -7.35 9.34 -2.14
N PRO A 73 -8.54 9.92 -1.93
CA PRO A 73 -9.81 9.32 -2.36
C PRO A 73 -9.90 9.00 -3.86
N GLN A 74 -9.05 9.62 -4.69
CA GLN A 74 -8.94 9.29 -6.12
C GLN A 74 -8.26 7.94 -6.38
N GLY A 75 -7.42 7.47 -5.46
CA GLY A 75 -6.88 6.11 -5.49
C GLY A 75 -5.98 5.81 -6.70
N HIS A 76 -5.05 6.71 -7.02
CA HIS A 76 -4.24 6.61 -8.24
C HIS A 76 -3.02 5.70 -8.11
N VAL A 77 -2.62 5.30 -6.90
CA VAL A 77 -1.41 4.47 -6.67
C VAL A 77 -1.48 3.15 -7.44
N ALA A 78 -2.58 2.39 -7.28
CA ALA A 78 -2.73 1.08 -7.91
C ALA A 78 -2.69 1.16 -9.44
N SER A 79 -3.37 2.16 -10.02
CA SER A 79 -3.36 2.41 -11.47
C SER A 79 -1.97 2.79 -11.97
N ALA A 80 -1.25 3.65 -11.25
CA ALA A 80 0.10 4.06 -11.60
C ALA A 80 1.10 2.88 -11.55
N LEU A 81 0.88 1.93 -10.63
CA LEU A 81 1.61 0.66 -10.57
C LEU A 81 1.13 -0.40 -11.58
N ARG A 82 0.05 -0.13 -12.33
CA ARG A 82 -0.62 -1.07 -13.25
C ARG A 82 -1.09 -2.35 -12.56
N GLU A 83 -1.50 -2.23 -11.31
CA GLU A 83 -1.96 -3.33 -10.47
C GLU A 83 -3.48 -3.47 -10.54
N SER A 84 -3.97 -4.71 -10.58
CA SER A 84 -5.38 -5.03 -10.37
C SER A 84 -5.54 -5.66 -8.99
N LEU A 85 -5.67 -4.81 -7.99
CA LEU A 85 -5.79 -5.25 -6.60
C LEU A 85 -7.16 -5.89 -6.38
N ARG A 86 -7.18 -6.97 -5.61
CA ARG A 86 -8.41 -7.51 -5.01
C ARG A 86 -8.53 -6.89 -3.62
N PRO A 87 -9.43 -5.92 -3.40
CA PRO A 87 -9.59 -5.36 -2.07
C PRO A 87 -9.98 -6.47 -1.08
N GLY A 88 -9.39 -6.41 0.12
CA GLY A 88 -9.80 -7.24 1.24
C GLY A 88 -11.19 -6.86 1.76
N THR A 89 -11.59 -7.47 2.88
CA THR A 89 -12.87 -7.15 3.54
C THR A 89 -12.81 -5.87 4.36
N VAL A 90 -11.62 -5.41 4.73
CA VAL A 90 -11.38 -4.19 5.50
C VAL A 90 -10.72 -3.17 4.58
N THR A 91 -11.24 -1.95 4.54
CA THR A 91 -10.61 -0.85 3.80
C THR A 91 -9.93 0.15 4.74
N LEU A 92 -9.16 1.07 4.16
CA LEU A 92 -8.51 2.13 4.92
C LEU A 92 -9.53 2.99 5.70
N SER A 93 -10.66 3.33 5.08
CA SER A 93 -11.75 4.04 5.77
C SER A 93 -12.27 3.28 7.00
N ASP A 94 -12.40 1.94 6.92
CA ASP A 94 -12.86 1.13 8.07
C ASP A 94 -11.85 1.18 9.23
N VAL A 95 -10.55 1.22 8.92
CA VAL A 95 -9.48 1.38 9.91
C VAL A 95 -9.55 2.78 10.56
N LEU A 96 -9.64 3.84 9.75
CA LEU A 96 -9.62 5.23 10.21
C LEU A 96 -10.87 5.61 11.02
N LEU A 97 -12.04 5.08 10.66
CA LEU A 97 -13.32 5.36 11.35
C LEU A 97 -13.60 4.42 12.52
N ALA A 98 -12.72 3.45 12.80
CA ALA A 98 -12.94 2.49 13.86
C ALA A 98 -13.07 3.19 15.24
N GLN A 99 -14.07 2.80 16.02
CA GLN A 99 -14.30 3.32 17.37
C GLN A 99 -13.22 2.88 18.37
N ARG A 100 -12.61 1.73 18.11
CA ARG A 100 -11.42 1.23 18.81
C ARG A 100 -10.28 1.16 17.78
N PRO A 101 -9.01 1.33 18.20
CA PRO A 101 -7.88 1.20 17.29
C PRO A 101 -7.95 -0.12 16.52
N ARG A 102 -7.89 -0.03 15.19
CA ARG A 102 -7.70 -1.14 14.27
C ARG A 102 -6.31 -1.08 13.68
N ASP A 103 -5.79 -2.24 13.32
CA ASP A 103 -4.49 -2.34 12.69
C ASP A 103 -4.61 -2.02 11.20
N LEU A 104 -3.73 -1.15 10.69
CA LEU A 104 -3.66 -0.87 9.26
C LEU A 104 -3.39 -2.15 8.44
N MET A 105 -2.65 -3.11 9.00
CA MET A 105 -2.32 -4.37 8.33
C MET A 105 -3.57 -5.14 7.87
N GLU A 106 -4.72 -4.95 8.51
CA GLU A 106 -5.99 -5.56 8.10
C GLU A 106 -6.47 -5.09 6.71
N ALA A 107 -6.06 -3.88 6.28
CA ALA A 107 -6.44 -3.28 5.00
C ALA A 107 -5.33 -3.37 3.93
N VAL A 108 -4.17 -3.93 4.27
CA VAL A 108 -3.03 -4.05 3.36
C VAL A 108 -3.22 -5.25 2.42
N VAL A 109 -2.87 -5.06 1.16
CA VAL A 109 -2.78 -6.13 0.17
C VAL A 109 -1.38 -6.18 -0.43
N GLU A 110 -0.93 -7.39 -0.77
CA GLU A 110 0.30 -7.56 -1.51
C GLU A 110 0.12 -7.10 -2.97
N SER A 111 1.14 -6.48 -3.54
CA SER A 111 1.20 -6.20 -4.97
C SER A 111 1.87 -7.37 -5.71
N ALA A 112 1.76 -7.39 -7.04
CA ALA A 112 2.51 -8.33 -7.88
C ALA A 112 4.03 -8.10 -7.84
N ILE A 113 4.49 -6.94 -7.36
CA ILE A 113 5.89 -6.60 -7.15
C ILE A 113 6.33 -7.17 -5.79
N GLU A 114 7.21 -8.17 -5.82
CA GLU A 114 7.74 -8.78 -4.60
C GLU A 114 8.43 -7.73 -3.71
N GLY A 115 8.07 -7.69 -2.42
CA GLY A 115 8.56 -6.70 -1.46
C GLY A 115 7.74 -5.41 -1.40
N LEU A 116 6.72 -5.25 -2.26
CA LEU A 116 5.80 -4.11 -2.23
C LEU A 116 4.39 -4.53 -1.78
N ALA A 117 3.86 -3.80 -0.80
CA ALA A 117 2.47 -3.88 -0.39
C ALA A 117 1.81 -2.51 -0.45
N LEU A 118 0.48 -2.47 -0.50
CA LEU A 118 -0.27 -1.22 -0.52
C LEU A 118 -1.68 -1.36 0.05
N THR A 119 -2.26 -0.24 0.47
CA THR A 119 -3.71 -0.16 0.70
C THR A 119 -4.44 -0.01 -0.64
N PRO A 120 -5.51 -0.78 -0.90
CA PRO A 120 -6.31 -0.59 -2.10
C PRO A 120 -6.96 0.81 -2.18
N PRO A 121 -7.29 1.29 -3.38
CA PRO A 121 -8.12 2.48 -3.57
C PRO A 121 -9.41 2.43 -2.75
N ASP A 122 -9.70 3.49 -2.01
CA ASP A 122 -10.90 3.58 -1.17
C ASP A 122 -11.63 4.90 -1.39
N LYS A 123 -12.70 4.84 -2.19
CA LYS A 123 -13.52 6.01 -2.54
C LYS A 123 -14.25 6.62 -1.34
N ARG A 124 -14.43 5.85 -0.25
CA ARG A 124 -15.07 6.33 0.99
C ARG A 124 -14.16 7.29 1.78
N LEU A 125 -12.90 7.45 1.38
CA LEU A 125 -11.98 8.36 2.06
C LEU A 125 -12.45 9.83 2.03
N ASN A 126 -13.21 10.24 1.00
CA ASN A 126 -13.86 11.56 0.98
C ASN A 126 -14.80 11.76 2.17
N ASP A 127 -15.70 10.81 2.39
CA ASP A 127 -16.66 10.86 3.50
C ASP A 127 -15.98 10.63 4.85
N THR A 128 -14.89 9.86 4.85
CA THR A 128 -14.06 9.60 6.03
C THR A 128 -13.38 10.87 6.52
N ASP A 129 -12.74 11.64 5.63
CA ASP A 129 -12.09 12.92 5.98
C ASP A 129 -13.11 13.91 6.58
N ALA A 130 -14.31 13.98 6.00
CA ALA A 130 -15.40 14.80 6.55
C ALA A 130 -15.82 14.35 7.95
N GLN A 131 -15.98 13.03 8.19
CA GLN A 131 -16.36 12.49 9.49
C GLN A 131 -15.27 12.67 10.56
N LEU A 132 -14.00 12.56 10.18
CA LEU A 132 -12.87 12.74 11.09
C LEU A 132 -12.73 14.19 11.58
N THR A 133 -13.32 15.15 10.88
CA THR A 133 -13.24 16.57 11.23
C THR A 133 -13.69 16.84 12.67
N SER A 134 -14.73 16.15 13.15
CA SER A 134 -15.27 16.33 14.51
C SER A 134 -14.62 15.44 15.57
N ARG A 135 -13.68 14.57 15.19
CA ARG A 135 -13.06 13.60 16.09
C ARG A 135 -11.89 14.23 16.83
N VAL A 136 -11.90 14.11 18.16
CA VAL A 136 -10.77 14.54 19.00
C VAL A 136 -9.56 13.63 18.76
N GLY A 137 -8.38 14.21 18.60
CA GLY A 137 -7.13 13.48 18.34
C GLY A 137 -7.04 12.86 16.95
N ARG A 138 -7.78 13.39 15.97
CA ARG A 138 -7.83 12.90 14.59
C ARG A 138 -6.44 12.81 13.93
N GLU A 139 -5.57 13.75 14.24
CA GLU A 139 -4.17 13.84 13.80
C GLU A 139 -3.30 12.64 14.24
N HIS A 140 -3.78 11.83 15.18
CA HIS A 140 -3.09 10.65 15.68
C HIS A 140 -3.69 9.32 15.19
N ILE A 141 -4.79 9.34 14.44
CA ILE A 141 -5.49 8.12 14.04
C ILE A 141 -4.62 7.27 13.11
N LEU A 142 -4.10 7.86 12.03
CA LEU A 142 -3.28 7.11 11.07
C LEU A 142 -1.96 6.66 11.72
N SER A 143 -1.34 7.50 12.55
CA SER A 143 -0.08 7.14 13.22
C SER A 143 -0.26 6.01 14.23
N ALA A 144 -1.40 5.95 14.93
CA ALA A 144 -1.75 4.83 15.80
C ALA A 144 -2.01 3.55 15.00
N ALA A 145 -2.75 3.64 13.88
CA ALA A 145 -3.03 2.49 13.02
C ALA A 145 -1.77 1.90 12.38
N LEU A 146 -0.74 2.72 12.14
CA LEU A 146 0.54 2.32 11.59
C LEU A 146 1.45 1.57 12.58
N ALA A 147 1.12 1.52 13.87
CA ALA A 147 2.03 1.01 14.90
C ALA A 147 2.54 -0.40 14.60
N THR A 148 1.65 -1.33 14.25
CA THR A 148 2.05 -2.68 13.87
C THR A 148 2.77 -2.69 12.53
N ALA A 149 2.23 -2.04 11.50
CA ALA A 149 2.83 -2.01 10.16
C ALA A 149 4.32 -1.60 10.17
N ARG A 150 4.72 -0.71 11.08
CA ARG A 150 6.14 -0.31 11.25
C ARG A 150 7.10 -1.47 11.58
N THR A 151 6.59 -2.59 12.07
CA THR A 151 7.35 -3.81 12.39
C THR A 151 7.48 -4.77 11.20
N HIS A 152 6.70 -4.58 10.13
CA HIS A 152 6.68 -5.43 8.94
C HIS A 152 7.50 -4.88 7.77
N PHE A 153 7.62 -3.54 7.68
CA PHE A 153 8.22 -2.83 6.55
C PHE A 153 9.46 -2.03 6.95
N ASP A 154 10.34 -1.78 5.97
CA ASP A 154 11.50 -0.91 6.14
C ASP A 154 11.14 0.56 5.87
N THR A 155 10.23 0.78 4.91
CA THR A 155 9.71 2.11 4.55
C THR A 155 8.19 2.06 4.37
N ILE A 156 7.50 3.07 4.90
CA ILE A 156 6.08 3.32 4.65
C ILE A 156 5.95 4.67 3.94
N LEU A 157 5.39 4.67 2.74
CA LEU A 157 5.11 5.86 1.94
C LEU A 157 3.63 6.19 2.03
N ILE A 158 3.28 7.44 2.31
CA ILE A 158 1.90 7.91 2.36
C ILE A 158 1.66 8.82 1.15
N ASP A 159 0.76 8.43 0.24
CA ASP A 159 0.32 9.26 -0.88
C ASP A 159 -0.82 10.16 -0.43
N CYS A 160 -0.56 11.46 -0.29
CA CYS A 160 -1.53 12.40 0.27
C CYS A 160 -2.45 13.00 -0.81
N PRO A 161 -3.70 13.36 -0.48
CA PRO A 161 -4.59 14.07 -1.39
C PRO A 161 -4.07 15.47 -1.78
N PRO A 162 -4.58 16.07 -2.87
CA PRO A 162 -4.20 17.42 -3.31
C PRO A 162 -4.91 18.53 -2.50
N ASN A 163 -4.85 18.47 -1.18
CA ASN A 163 -5.43 19.45 -0.28
C ASN A 163 -4.69 19.50 1.08
N LEU A 164 -5.11 20.42 1.96
CA LEU A 164 -4.69 20.47 3.37
C LEU A 164 -5.83 19.90 4.23
N GLY A 165 -6.15 18.62 4.00
CA GLY A 165 -7.25 17.90 4.65
C GLY A 165 -7.04 17.66 6.15
N ASN A 166 -7.86 16.79 6.73
CA ASN A 166 -7.83 16.47 8.15
C ASN A 166 -7.08 15.16 8.48
N LEU A 167 -6.54 14.51 7.44
CA LEU A 167 -5.75 13.27 7.47
C LEU A 167 -4.28 13.53 7.17
#